data_AF-A0A5J4LM34-F1
#
_entry.id   AF-A0A5J4LM34-F1
#
_cell.length_a   1.000
_cell.length_b   1.000
_cell.length_c   1.000
_cell.angle_alpha   90.00
_cell.angle_beta   90.00
_cell.angle_gamma   90.00
#
_symmetry.space_group_name_H-M   'P 1'
#
loop_
_entity.id
_entity.type
_entity.pdbx_description
1 polymer ?
#
loop_
_entity_poly.entity_id
_entity_poly.type
_entity_poly.pdbx_seq_one_letter_code
_entity_poly.pdbx_strand_id
1 'polypeptide(L)'
;MVMQDGGTVDVRPDADPGRAAPEHGGAYLATALSLALYSCVLVAWTLYGLAQGEGSVWDFLEGLFNPGASPATQILGPYEWAFSVGFLVIAGLALARRRVARSAALLTGCVLLAVSLREAVGLFDAAYRDQYRLDPLGGWVLATRGLGLVVALVVLFALFPATERRDGHRSAPGTAGPDGWRLRSSRICGVLFLLMSLARIGWTVFTVAAPEVDARRYLRGVVDGSLLGTLDLAAPGDFTTVGSVLVLLVLGVLAFRGRRDVRGALMMFAALELYMTVRTVVMLTVTDFFNRSFETPEGALSLATTAYALAAMTSVVVLTTTRGSTPYPGLRTEGVRAAAVGRGGGL
;
A
#
# COMPACT_ATOMS: atom_id res chain seq x y z
N MET A 1 -24.58 59.80 -17.13
CA MET A 1 -23.21 59.42 -16.77
C MET A 1 -23.31 58.56 -15.53
N VAL A 2 -23.26 57.24 -15.70
CA VAL A 2 -23.24 56.25 -14.61
C VAL A 2 -22.16 55.24 -15.01
N MET A 3 -21.05 55.29 -14.30
CA MET A 3 -19.89 54.43 -14.50
C MET A 3 -20.21 53.11 -13.78
N GLN A 4 -20.31 52.01 -14.55
CA GLN A 4 -20.44 50.68 -13.98
C GLN A 4 -19.08 50.29 -13.40
N ASP A 5 -19.01 50.23 -12.06
CA ASP A 5 -17.86 49.75 -11.34
C ASP A 5 -17.52 48.32 -11.79
N GLY A 6 -16.26 48.16 -12.19
CA GLY A 6 -15.68 46.91 -12.62
C GLY A 6 -15.86 45.84 -11.56
N GLY A 7 -16.76 44.90 -11.84
CA GLY A 7 -16.82 43.64 -11.15
C GLY A 7 -15.46 42.96 -11.28
N THR A 8 -14.70 42.98 -10.19
CA THR A 8 -13.52 42.16 -10.01
C THR A 8 -13.97 40.71 -10.10
N VAL A 9 -13.80 40.12 -11.28
CA VAL A 9 -13.94 38.69 -11.48
C VAL A 9 -12.92 38.05 -10.56
N ASP A 10 -13.37 37.51 -9.42
CA ASP A 10 -12.57 36.70 -8.49
C ASP A 10 -12.23 35.40 -9.24
N VAL A 11 -11.24 35.47 -10.13
CA VAL A 11 -10.65 34.32 -10.81
C VAL A 11 -9.85 33.57 -9.75
N ARG A 12 -10.56 32.84 -8.88
CA ARG A 12 -9.93 31.82 -8.07
C ARG A 12 -9.38 30.78 -9.05
N PRO A 13 -8.06 30.50 -9.05
CA PRO A 13 -7.52 29.43 -9.86
C PRO A 13 -8.29 28.16 -9.53
N ASP A 14 -8.86 27.53 -10.56
CA ASP A 14 -9.57 26.27 -10.42
C ASP A 14 -8.76 25.31 -9.55
N ALA A 15 -9.41 24.70 -8.56
CA ALA A 15 -8.74 23.82 -7.62
C ALA A 15 -8.06 22.68 -8.39
N ASP A 16 -6.73 22.53 -8.26
CA ASP A 16 -5.97 21.41 -8.85
C ASP A 16 -6.71 20.10 -8.51
N PRO A 17 -7.24 19.35 -9.51
CA PRO A 17 -8.12 18.21 -9.28
C PRO A 17 -7.44 17.07 -8.50
N GLY A 18 -6.12 17.12 -8.32
CA GLY A 18 -5.35 16.20 -7.48
C GLY A 18 -5.13 16.62 -6.02
N ARG A 19 -5.48 17.85 -5.63
CA ARG A 19 -5.30 18.36 -4.26
C ARG A 19 -6.58 18.25 -3.45
N ALA A 20 -6.43 17.96 -2.17
CA ALA A 20 -7.51 17.88 -1.21
C ALA A 20 -8.08 19.27 -0.89
N ALA A 21 -9.34 19.32 -0.47
CA ALA A 21 -9.98 20.57 -0.05
C ALA A 21 -9.17 21.26 1.06
N PRO A 22 -9.02 22.60 1.02
CA PRO A 22 -8.20 23.34 1.99
C PRO A 22 -8.70 23.17 3.44
N GLU A 23 -10.00 22.92 3.61
CA GLU A 23 -10.68 22.64 4.88
C GLU A 23 -10.10 21.41 5.62
N HIS A 24 -9.54 20.45 4.88
CA HIS A 24 -8.92 19.25 5.45
C HIS A 24 -7.42 19.41 5.71
N GLY A 25 -6.84 20.60 5.49
CA GLY A 25 -5.40 20.83 5.61
C GLY A 25 -4.80 20.40 6.94
N GLY A 26 -5.50 20.62 8.05
CA GLY A 26 -5.05 20.20 9.38
C GLY A 26 -4.98 18.68 9.55
N ALA A 27 -5.97 17.94 9.03
CA ALA A 27 -6.00 16.48 9.10
C ALA A 27 -4.85 15.84 8.29
N TYR A 28 -4.57 16.37 7.10
CA TYR A 28 -3.46 15.93 6.27
C TYR A 28 -2.10 16.25 6.89
N LEU A 29 -1.96 17.42 7.52
CA LEU A 29 -0.74 17.80 8.23
C LEU A 29 -0.49 16.90 9.45
N ALA A 30 -1.51 16.67 10.28
CA ALA A 30 -1.41 15.79 11.45
C ALA A 30 -1.03 14.36 11.05
N THR A 31 -1.67 13.83 9.99
CA THR A 31 -1.33 12.53 9.39
C THR A 31 0.13 12.50 8.95
N ALA A 32 0.57 13.52 8.21
CA ALA A 32 1.93 13.56 7.68
C ALA A 32 2.99 13.59 8.78
N LEU A 33 2.81 14.45 9.78
CA LEU A 33 3.74 14.56 10.91
C LEU A 33 3.78 13.27 11.71
N SER A 34 2.63 12.63 11.95
CA SER A 34 2.55 11.38 12.70
C SER A 34 3.24 10.22 11.98
N LEU A 35 2.97 10.05 10.67
CA LEU A 35 3.60 9.02 9.85
C LEU A 35 5.11 9.27 9.67
N ALA A 36 5.52 10.52 9.48
CA ALA A 36 6.94 10.88 9.38
C ALA A 36 7.67 10.59 10.69
N LEU A 37 7.09 10.98 11.84
CA LEU A 37 7.66 10.71 13.15
C LEU A 37 7.84 9.20 13.38
N TYR A 38 6.79 8.41 13.14
CA TYR A 38 6.86 6.96 13.32
C TYR A 38 7.89 6.33 12.39
N SER A 39 7.95 6.76 11.13
CA SER A 39 8.96 6.27 10.21
C SER A 39 10.39 6.64 10.64
N CYS A 40 10.61 7.84 11.18
CA CYS A 40 11.93 8.22 11.69
C CYS A 40 12.35 7.32 12.86
N VAL A 41 11.42 6.93 13.73
CA VAL A 41 11.68 5.97 14.82
C VAL A 41 12.06 4.60 14.26
N LEU A 42 11.34 4.09 13.25
CA LEU A 42 11.69 2.82 12.61
C LEU A 42 13.05 2.87 11.91
N VAL A 43 13.38 3.99 11.25
CA VAL A 43 14.72 4.21 10.67
C VAL A 43 15.79 4.25 11.76
N ALA A 44 15.52 4.86 12.91
CA ALA A 44 16.45 4.88 14.04
C ALA A 44 16.71 3.47 14.59
N TRP A 45 15.68 2.61 14.66
CA TRP A 45 15.86 1.20 15.01
C TRP A 45 16.71 0.43 14.00
N THR A 46 16.53 0.69 12.70
CA THR A 46 17.40 0.12 11.67
C THR A 46 18.85 0.56 11.85
N LEU A 47 19.08 1.87 12.05
CA LEU A 47 20.42 2.42 12.27
C LEU A 47 21.06 1.86 13.55
N TYR A 48 20.26 1.69 14.61
CA TYR A 48 20.70 1.06 15.85
C TYR A 48 21.11 -0.40 15.62
N GLY A 49 20.31 -1.17 14.87
CA GLY A 49 20.65 -2.54 14.49
C GLY A 49 21.93 -2.64 13.66
N LEU A 50 22.16 -1.68 12.76
CA LEU A 50 23.40 -1.60 11.99
C LEU A 50 24.62 -1.24 12.86
N ALA A 51 24.45 -0.34 13.83
CA ALA A 51 25.53 0.05 14.73
C ALA A 51 25.91 -1.07 15.72
N GLN A 52 24.95 -1.93 16.10
CA GLN A 52 25.18 -3.07 16.98
C GLN A 52 25.64 -4.32 16.23
N GLY A 53 25.33 -4.45 14.94
CA GLY A 53 25.77 -5.57 14.13
C GLY A 53 27.24 -5.49 13.75
N GLU A 54 27.89 -6.64 13.58
CA GLU A 54 29.25 -6.72 13.03
C GLU A 54 29.30 -6.54 11.50
N GLY A 55 28.13 -6.34 10.86
CA GLY A 55 27.98 -6.21 9.42
C GLY A 55 28.22 -4.80 8.88
N SER A 56 28.64 -4.71 7.63
CA SER A 56 28.81 -3.44 6.92
C SER A 56 27.47 -2.88 6.42
N VAL A 57 27.42 -1.56 6.14
CA VAL A 57 26.27 -0.93 5.46
C VAL A 57 25.98 -1.60 4.10
N TRP A 58 27.01 -2.15 3.46
CA TRP A 58 26.86 -2.86 2.19
C TRP A 58 26.10 -4.17 2.38
N ASP A 59 26.37 -4.93 3.45
CA ASP A 59 25.65 -6.18 3.76
C ASP A 59 24.17 -5.92 4.06
N PHE A 60 23.85 -4.76 4.64
CA PHE A 60 22.48 -4.31 4.79
C PHE A 60 21.81 -4.01 3.45
N LEU A 61 22.48 -3.26 2.57
CA LEU A 61 21.95 -2.93 1.24
C LEU A 61 21.75 -4.20 0.40
N GLU A 62 22.67 -5.15 0.49
CA GLU A 62 22.52 -6.44 -0.16
C GLU A 62 21.36 -7.23 0.47
N GLY A 63 21.24 -7.24 1.80
CA GLY A 63 20.15 -7.87 2.56
C GLY A 63 18.75 -7.34 2.26
N LEU A 64 18.63 -6.11 1.73
CA LEU A 64 17.35 -5.56 1.25
C LEU A 64 16.78 -6.37 0.08
N PHE A 65 17.63 -6.99 -0.73
CA PHE A 65 17.22 -7.73 -1.92
C PHE A 65 17.55 -9.22 -1.85
N ASN A 66 18.70 -9.58 -1.29
CA ASN A 66 19.15 -10.94 -1.10
C ASN A 66 18.95 -11.37 0.36
N PRO A 67 17.91 -12.16 0.68
CA PRO A 67 17.70 -12.64 2.05
C PRO A 67 18.80 -13.59 2.54
N GLY A 68 19.67 -14.10 1.66
CA GLY A 68 20.83 -14.91 2.03
C GLY A 68 22.11 -14.11 2.34
N ALA A 69 22.14 -12.81 2.07
CA ALA A 69 23.35 -11.99 2.19
C ALA A 69 23.68 -11.55 3.63
N SER A 70 22.72 -11.58 4.55
CA SER A 70 22.94 -11.07 5.90
C SER A 70 22.35 -11.98 6.96
N PRO A 71 23.18 -12.68 7.76
CA PRO A 71 22.76 -13.29 9.01
C PRO A 71 22.65 -12.28 10.17
N ALA A 72 22.94 -11.00 9.93
CA ALA A 72 22.80 -9.98 10.97
C ALA A 72 21.33 -9.92 11.37
N THR A 73 21.06 -10.11 12.66
CA THR A 73 19.75 -9.99 13.30
C THR A 73 19.12 -8.65 12.93
N GLN A 74 18.35 -8.63 11.84
CA GLN A 74 17.65 -7.44 11.41
C GLN A 74 16.53 -7.20 12.42
N ILE A 75 16.69 -6.17 13.25
CA ILE A 75 15.68 -5.74 14.23
C ILE A 75 14.36 -5.38 13.54
N LEU A 76 14.41 -4.98 12.26
CA LEU A 76 13.24 -4.81 11.42
C LEU A 76 13.26 -5.85 10.30
N GLY A 77 12.14 -6.54 10.13
CA GLY A 77 11.92 -7.39 8.97
C GLY A 77 11.78 -6.57 7.67
N PRO A 78 11.75 -7.28 6.52
CA PRO A 78 11.61 -6.65 5.22
C PRO A 78 10.31 -5.85 5.07
N TYR A 79 9.24 -6.27 5.76
CA TYR A 79 7.93 -5.63 5.68
C TYR A 79 7.97 -4.30 6.41
N GLU A 80 8.58 -4.28 7.58
CA GLU A 80 8.72 -3.12 8.45
C GLU A 80 9.56 -2.03 7.77
N TRP A 81 10.64 -2.41 7.07
CA TRP A 81 11.42 -1.47 6.26
C TRP A 81 10.61 -0.91 5.08
N ALA A 82 9.94 -1.77 4.32
CA ALA A 82 9.11 -1.35 3.19
C ALA A 82 7.96 -0.41 3.64
N PHE A 83 7.34 -0.71 4.78
CA PHE A 83 6.33 0.15 5.39
C PHE A 83 6.91 1.48 5.87
N SER A 84 8.14 1.50 6.41
CA SER A 84 8.82 2.75 6.80
C SER A 84 8.97 3.69 5.60
N VAL A 85 9.52 3.19 4.49
CA VAL A 85 9.62 3.96 3.24
C VAL A 85 8.23 4.42 2.76
N GLY A 86 7.24 3.51 2.82
CA GLY A 86 5.84 3.81 2.54
C GLY A 86 5.28 4.97 3.37
N PHE A 87 5.53 4.98 4.67
CA PHE A 87 5.07 6.03 5.58
C PHE A 87 5.68 7.39 5.21
N LEU A 88 6.96 7.46 4.86
CA LEU A 88 7.60 8.70 4.40
C LEU A 88 6.98 9.21 3.08
N VAL A 89 6.75 8.31 2.12
CA VAL A 89 6.11 8.67 0.85
C VAL A 89 4.70 9.20 1.09
N ILE A 90 3.90 8.50 1.91
CA ILE A 90 2.54 8.91 2.26
C ILE A 90 2.56 10.24 3.03
N ALA A 91 3.50 10.42 3.96
CA ALA A 91 3.68 11.68 4.69
C ALA A 91 3.99 12.83 3.73
N GLY A 92 4.91 12.65 2.78
CA GLY A 92 5.21 13.65 1.74
C GLY A 92 4.00 13.97 0.85
N LEU A 93 3.25 12.95 0.43
CA LEU A 93 2.01 13.14 -0.33
C LEU A 93 0.93 13.85 0.49
N ALA A 94 0.86 13.58 1.79
CA ALA A 94 -0.07 14.21 2.71
C ALA A 94 0.30 15.68 3.00
N LEU A 95 1.60 16.01 3.15
CA LEU A 95 2.10 17.39 3.22
C LEU A 95 1.74 18.16 1.94
N ALA A 96 1.88 17.52 0.78
CA ALA A 96 1.46 18.08 -0.50
C ALA A 96 -0.08 18.08 -0.70
N ARG A 97 -0.85 17.65 0.31
CA ARG A 97 -2.31 17.54 0.33
C ARG A 97 -2.86 16.80 -0.89
N ARG A 98 -2.21 15.73 -1.32
CA ARG A 98 -2.67 14.91 -2.45
C ARG A 98 -3.80 13.99 -2.01
N ARG A 99 -4.93 13.98 -2.73
CA ARG A 99 -6.09 13.12 -2.41
C ARG A 99 -5.75 11.63 -2.35
N VAL A 100 -4.77 11.20 -3.13
CA VAL A 100 -4.26 9.82 -3.15
C VAL A 100 -3.64 9.41 -1.81
N ALA A 101 -3.08 10.36 -1.05
CA ALA A 101 -2.48 10.08 0.25
C ALA A 101 -3.50 9.53 1.26
N ARG A 102 -4.78 9.91 1.13
CA ARG A 102 -5.81 9.58 2.12
C ARG A 102 -6.04 8.08 2.26
N SER A 103 -6.32 7.38 1.17
CA SER A 103 -6.58 5.94 1.25
C SER A 103 -5.34 5.12 1.56
N ALA A 104 -4.17 5.57 1.10
CA ALA A 104 -2.90 4.98 1.50
C ALA A 104 -2.69 5.13 3.02
N ALA A 105 -2.91 6.33 3.56
CA ALA A 105 -2.81 6.62 4.99
C ALA A 105 -3.85 5.86 5.84
N LEU A 106 -5.09 5.73 5.36
CA LEU A 106 -6.10 4.93 6.05
C LEU A 106 -5.73 3.45 6.08
N LEU A 107 -5.20 2.91 4.96
CA LEU A 107 -4.70 1.54 4.93
C LEU A 107 -3.56 1.36 5.92
N THR A 108 -2.56 2.25 5.93
CA THR A 108 -1.44 2.15 6.86
C THR A 108 -1.86 2.32 8.31
N GLY A 109 -2.81 3.23 8.60
CA GLY A 109 -3.41 3.36 9.92
C GLY A 109 -4.10 2.07 10.38
N CYS A 110 -4.86 1.41 9.50
CA CYS A 110 -5.47 0.11 9.81
C CYS A 110 -4.43 -0.99 10.06
N VAL A 111 -3.36 -1.04 9.28
CA VAL A 111 -2.27 -2.02 9.47
C VAL A 111 -1.55 -1.79 10.80
N LEU A 112 -1.21 -0.54 11.12
CA LEU A 112 -0.59 -0.19 12.41
C LEU A 112 -1.51 -0.52 13.59
N LEU A 113 -2.81 -0.28 13.44
CA LEU A 113 -3.79 -0.66 14.46
C LEU A 113 -3.83 -2.18 14.64
N ALA A 114 -3.84 -2.96 13.57
CA ALA A 114 -3.84 -4.42 13.64
C ALA A 114 -2.59 -4.96 14.34
N VAL A 115 -1.41 -4.42 14.00
CA VAL A 115 -0.14 -4.75 14.68
C VAL A 115 -0.20 -4.40 16.16
N SER A 116 -0.75 -3.23 16.51
CA SER A 116 -0.86 -2.78 17.90
C SER A 116 -1.86 -3.59 18.72
N LEU A 117 -2.97 -4.02 18.11
CA LEU A 117 -3.97 -4.87 18.76
C LEU A 117 -3.40 -6.26 19.03
N ARG A 118 -2.67 -6.83 18.08
CA ARG A 118 -1.94 -8.10 18.25
C ARG A 118 -0.98 -8.02 19.44
N GLU A 119 -0.23 -6.92 19.53
CA GLU A 119 0.69 -6.65 20.65
C GLU A 119 -0.08 -6.56 21.98
N ALA A 120 -1.20 -5.83 22.00
CA ALA A 120 -2.06 -5.72 23.17
C ALA A 120 -2.62 -7.08 23.63
N VAL A 121 -2.94 -7.98 22.70
CA VAL A 121 -3.33 -9.37 23.03
C VAL A 121 -2.18 -10.11 23.71
N GLY A 122 -0.96 -9.98 23.18
CA GLY A 122 0.24 -10.60 23.78
C GLY A 122 0.51 -10.11 25.21
N LEU A 123 0.26 -8.83 25.49
CA LEU A 123 0.45 -8.25 26.84
C LEU A 123 -0.49 -8.83 27.91
N PHE A 124 -1.53 -9.60 27.56
CA PHE A 124 -2.31 -10.33 28.57
C PHE A 124 -1.55 -11.55 29.13
N ASP A 125 -0.50 -12.02 28.45
CA ASP A 125 0.38 -13.08 28.94
C ASP A 125 1.40 -12.51 29.94
N ALA A 126 1.47 -13.11 31.14
CA ALA A 126 2.40 -12.69 32.18
C ALA A 126 3.86 -12.93 31.79
N ALA A 127 4.17 -14.07 31.18
CA ALA A 127 5.54 -14.40 30.77
C ALA A 127 6.04 -13.42 29.71
N TYR A 128 5.16 -13.03 28.79
CA TYR A 128 5.48 -12.05 27.75
C TYR A 128 5.69 -10.64 28.31
N ARG A 129 4.86 -10.21 29.27
CA ARG A 129 5.09 -8.94 29.99
C ARG A 129 6.40 -8.91 30.75
N ASP A 130 6.83 -10.04 31.30
CA ASP A 130 8.09 -10.09 32.04
C ASP A 130 9.30 -10.00 31.10
N GLN A 131 9.20 -10.44 29.84
CA GLN A 131 10.26 -10.22 28.85
C GLN A 131 10.56 -8.73 28.66
N TYR A 132 9.53 -7.88 28.59
CA TYR A 132 9.69 -6.42 28.48
C TYR A 132 10.46 -5.79 29.64
N ARG A 133 10.48 -6.44 30.81
CA ARG A 133 11.23 -5.98 32.00
C ARG A 133 12.65 -6.51 32.02
N LEU A 134 12.88 -7.70 31.48
CA LEU A 134 14.16 -8.40 31.50
C LEU A 134 15.08 -7.96 30.34
N ASP A 135 14.50 -7.55 29.21
CA ASP A 135 15.25 -7.06 28.06
C ASP A 135 15.64 -5.58 28.25
N PRO A 136 16.93 -5.21 28.09
CA PRO A 136 17.38 -3.82 28.21
C PRO A 136 16.70 -2.85 27.22
N LEU A 137 16.21 -3.35 26.08
CA LEU A 137 15.49 -2.57 25.07
C LEU A 137 13.97 -2.71 25.18
N GLY A 138 13.45 -3.54 26.09
CA GLY A 138 12.03 -3.81 26.23
C GLY A 138 11.19 -2.54 26.37
N GLY A 139 11.62 -1.60 27.22
CA GLY A 139 10.96 -0.30 27.38
C GLY A 139 10.86 0.51 26.07
N TRP A 140 11.91 0.50 25.25
CA TRP A 140 11.95 1.19 23.96
C TRP A 140 11.08 0.50 22.90
N VAL A 141 11.07 -0.83 22.87
CA VAL A 141 10.20 -1.62 21.99
C VAL A 141 8.73 -1.33 22.33
N LEU A 142 8.37 -1.36 23.62
CA LEU A 142 7.01 -1.07 24.08
C LEU A 142 6.60 0.38 23.74
N ALA A 143 7.50 1.35 23.94
CA ALA A 143 7.25 2.74 23.56
C ALA A 143 7.03 2.89 22.04
N THR A 144 7.76 2.14 21.22
CA THR A 144 7.61 2.13 19.76
C THR A 144 6.26 1.54 19.35
N ARG A 145 5.85 0.42 19.95
CA ARG A 145 4.52 -0.18 19.74
C ARG A 145 3.40 0.78 20.17
N GLY A 146 3.55 1.43 21.32
CA GLY A 146 2.63 2.46 21.82
C GLY A 146 2.53 3.67 20.89
N LEU A 147 3.66 4.16 20.36
CA LEU A 147 3.69 5.22 19.36
C LEU A 147 2.95 4.80 18.08
N GLY A 148 3.15 3.56 17.61
CA GLY A 148 2.42 3.00 16.47
C GLY A 148 0.91 3.02 16.65
N LEU A 149 0.43 2.68 17.85
CA LEU A 149 -0.99 2.77 18.21
C LEU A 149 -1.50 4.21 18.17
N VAL A 150 -0.79 5.15 18.79
CA VAL A 150 -1.17 6.57 18.79
C VAL A 150 -1.24 7.11 17.37
N VAL A 151 -0.22 6.83 16.54
CA VAL A 151 -0.20 7.24 15.13
C VAL A 151 -1.37 6.63 14.36
N ALA A 152 -1.66 5.33 14.56
CA ALA A 152 -2.81 4.68 13.93
C ALA A 152 -4.12 5.40 14.27
N LEU A 153 -4.36 5.68 15.55
CA LEU A 153 -5.57 6.37 16.00
C LEU A 153 -5.66 7.78 15.43
N VAL A 154 -4.57 8.57 15.48
CA VAL A 154 -4.53 9.93 14.94
C VAL A 154 -4.85 9.93 13.44
N VAL A 155 -4.22 9.05 12.67
CA VAL A 155 -4.44 8.95 11.21
C VAL A 155 -5.88 8.58 10.90
N LEU A 156 -6.44 7.59 11.59
CA LEU A 156 -7.82 7.14 11.39
C LEU A 156 -8.82 8.25 11.78
N PHE A 157 -8.71 8.82 12.98
CA PHE A 157 -9.62 9.86 13.45
C PHE A 157 -9.52 11.16 12.64
N ALA A 158 -8.34 11.52 12.13
CA ALA A 158 -8.18 12.70 11.30
C ALA A 158 -8.76 12.51 9.89
N LEU A 159 -8.57 11.34 9.27
CA LEU A 159 -8.89 11.13 7.85
C LEU A 159 -10.24 10.45 7.58
N PHE A 160 -10.86 9.79 8.57
CA PHE A 160 -12.22 9.28 8.42
C PHE A 160 -13.25 10.42 8.19
N PRO A 161 -13.27 11.49 9.01
CA PRO A 161 -14.19 12.62 8.83
C PRO A 161 -13.89 13.45 7.58
N ALA A 162 -12.64 13.49 7.12
CA ALA A 162 -12.20 14.17 5.90
C ALA A 162 -12.65 13.46 4.60
N THR A 163 -13.84 12.85 4.63
CA THR A 163 -14.48 12.30 3.45
C THR A 163 -14.96 13.44 2.58
N GLU A 164 -14.18 13.75 1.54
CA GLU A 164 -14.61 14.64 0.46
C GLU A 164 -15.92 14.09 -0.09
N ARG A 165 -17.04 14.74 0.27
CA ARG A 165 -18.35 14.39 -0.25
C ARG A 165 -18.27 14.54 -1.77
N ARG A 166 -18.93 13.59 -2.42
CA ARG A 166 -19.08 13.50 -3.86
C ARG A 166 -19.78 14.78 -4.34
N ASP A 167 -19.01 15.82 -4.65
CA ASP A 167 -19.57 17.03 -5.23
C ASP A 167 -20.35 16.61 -6.47
N GLY A 168 -21.63 16.98 -6.44
CA GLY A 168 -22.70 16.52 -7.32
C GLY A 168 -22.57 16.92 -8.78
N HIS A 169 -21.38 16.87 -9.37
CA HIS A 169 -21.23 16.78 -10.81
C HIS A 169 -21.61 15.37 -11.25
N ARG A 170 -22.91 15.07 -11.19
CA ARG A 170 -23.53 14.10 -12.09
C ARG A 170 -23.30 14.62 -13.50
N SER A 171 -22.18 14.23 -14.11
CA SER A 171 -22.02 14.32 -15.55
C SER A 171 -23.25 13.68 -16.18
N ALA A 172 -23.92 14.44 -17.05
CA ALA A 172 -25.12 14.01 -17.73
C ALA A 172 -24.93 12.62 -18.36
N PRO A 173 -25.94 11.74 -18.31
CA PRO A 173 -25.84 10.40 -18.87
C PRO A 173 -25.75 10.51 -20.39
N GLY A 174 -24.55 10.34 -20.96
CA GLY A 174 -24.39 10.34 -22.41
C GLY A 174 -22.98 10.51 -22.95
N THR A 175 -22.06 11.12 -22.20
CA THR A 175 -20.66 11.22 -22.64
C THR A 175 -19.84 10.09 -22.03
N ALA A 176 -19.27 9.23 -22.87
CA ALA A 176 -18.24 8.26 -22.49
C ALA A 176 -16.96 9.02 -22.08
N GLY A 177 -17.01 9.70 -20.93
CA GLY A 177 -15.93 10.51 -20.42
C GLY A 177 -14.80 9.68 -19.78
N PRO A 178 -13.69 10.34 -19.39
CA PRO A 178 -12.52 9.74 -18.71
C PRO A 178 -12.86 8.94 -17.44
N ASP A 179 -14.07 9.09 -16.93
CA ASP A 179 -14.64 8.32 -15.83
C ASP A 179 -14.85 6.83 -16.15
N GLY A 180 -15.18 6.48 -17.39
CA GLY A 180 -15.37 5.09 -17.81
C GLY A 180 -14.07 4.29 -17.81
N TRP A 181 -12.97 4.90 -18.26
CA TRP A 181 -11.63 4.29 -18.22
C TRP A 181 -11.15 4.05 -16.78
N ARG A 182 -11.36 5.03 -15.89
CA ARG A 182 -10.99 4.91 -14.47
C ARG A 182 -11.76 3.79 -13.77
N LEU A 183 -13.05 3.63 -14.07
CA LEU A 183 -13.87 2.54 -13.55
C LEU A 183 -13.39 1.17 -14.06
N ARG A 184 -13.02 1.07 -15.35
CA ARG A 184 -12.46 -0.16 -15.93
C ARG A 184 -11.11 -0.51 -15.30
N SER A 185 -10.20 0.45 -15.22
CA SER A 185 -8.89 0.28 -14.59
C SER A 185 -9.02 -0.16 -13.11
N SER A 186 -9.89 0.48 -12.33
CA SER A 186 -10.19 0.07 -10.95
C SER A 186 -10.68 -1.36 -10.86
N ARG A 187 -11.57 -1.78 -11.76
CA ARG A 187 -12.07 -3.17 -11.79
C ARG A 187 -10.98 -4.17 -12.15
N ILE A 188 -10.11 -3.84 -13.12
CA ILE A 188 -8.98 -4.69 -13.49
C ILE A 188 -8.04 -4.86 -12.29
N CYS A 189 -7.66 -3.77 -11.61
CA CYS A 189 -6.85 -3.85 -10.39
C CYS A 189 -7.55 -4.69 -9.31
N GLY A 190 -8.87 -4.55 -9.17
CA GLY A 190 -9.67 -5.36 -8.26
C GLY A 190 -9.61 -6.85 -8.57
N VAL A 191 -9.78 -7.25 -9.83
CA VAL A 191 -9.68 -8.64 -10.27
C VAL A 191 -8.27 -9.19 -10.02
N LEU A 192 -7.23 -8.44 -10.35
CA LEU A 192 -5.83 -8.86 -10.12
C LEU A 192 -5.57 -9.12 -8.62
N PHE A 193 -6.05 -8.24 -7.74
CA PHE A 193 -5.91 -8.41 -6.30
C PHE A 193 -6.72 -9.60 -5.76
N LEU A 194 -7.93 -9.82 -6.28
CA LEU A 194 -8.77 -10.96 -5.88
C LEU A 194 -8.16 -12.29 -6.29
N LEU A 195 -7.65 -12.40 -7.53
CA LEU A 195 -6.97 -13.60 -8.01
C LEU A 195 -5.69 -13.88 -7.20
N MET A 196 -4.91 -12.84 -6.89
CA MET A 196 -3.74 -12.99 -6.02
C MET A 196 -4.14 -13.42 -4.60
N SER A 197 -5.22 -12.87 -4.05
CA SER A 197 -5.77 -13.26 -2.74
C SER A 197 -6.15 -14.74 -2.74
N LEU A 198 -6.86 -15.21 -3.77
CA LEU A 198 -7.24 -16.62 -3.93
C LEU A 198 -6.01 -17.54 -4.01
N ALA A 199 -5.00 -17.16 -4.80
CA ALA A 199 -3.75 -17.91 -4.88
C ALA A 199 -3.05 -18.00 -3.52
N ARG A 200 -2.94 -16.88 -2.77
CA ARG A 200 -2.34 -16.88 -1.42
C ARG A 200 -3.16 -17.69 -0.42
N ILE A 201 -4.49 -17.65 -0.48
CA ILE A 201 -5.35 -18.50 0.35
C ILE A 201 -5.09 -19.97 0.04
N GLY A 202 -5.03 -20.35 -1.24
CA GLY A 202 -4.72 -21.72 -1.66
C GLY A 202 -3.40 -22.23 -1.08
N TRP A 203 -2.34 -21.43 -1.19
CA TRP A 203 -1.04 -21.74 -0.60
C TRP A 203 -1.09 -21.81 0.93
N THR A 204 -1.77 -20.86 1.58
CA THR A 204 -1.88 -20.84 3.05
C THR A 204 -2.62 -22.09 3.55
N VAL A 205 -3.71 -22.47 2.90
CA VAL A 205 -4.47 -23.68 3.23
C VAL A 205 -3.62 -24.93 2.99
N PHE A 206 -2.87 -24.99 1.89
CA PHE A 206 -1.96 -26.10 1.62
C PHE A 206 -0.89 -26.25 2.71
N THR A 207 -0.25 -25.14 3.11
CA THR A 207 0.76 -25.14 4.18
C THR A 207 0.16 -25.53 5.54
N VAL A 208 -1.02 -25.00 5.88
CA VAL A 208 -1.68 -25.29 7.17
C VAL A 208 -2.25 -26.71 7.21
N ALA A 209 -2.59 -27.30 6.06
CA ALA A 209 -3.07 -28.69 5.96
C ALA A 209 -1.93 -29.72 6.03
N ALA A 210 -0.66 -29.29 5.95
CA ALA A 210 0.47 -30.19 6.09
C ALA A 210 0.51 -30.78 7.52
N PRO A 211 0.77 -32.09 7.67
CA PRO A 211 0.69 -32.77 8.97
C PRO A 211 1.68 -32.27 10.02
N GLU A 212 2.71 -31.55 9.58
CA GLU A 212 3.76 -30.97 10.43
C GLU A 212 3.36 -29.63 11.06
N VAL A 213 2.30 -28.98 10.55
CA VAL A 213 1.87 -27.65 10.97
C VAL A 213 0.67 -27.74 11.91
N ASP A 214 0.84 -27.27 13.15
CA ASP A 214 -0.29 -27.11 14.08
C ASP A 214 -1.12 -25.87 13.69
N ALA A 215 -2.25 -26.11 13.03
CA ALA A 215 -3.19 -25.06 12.61
C ALA A 215 -3.66 -24.16 13.77
N ARG A 216 -3.79 -24.71 14.99
CA ARG A 216 -4.17 -23.93 16.17
C ARG A 216 -3.05 -22.97 16.56
N ARG A 217 -1.80 -23.47 16.53
CA ARG A 217 -0.62 -22.64 16.80
C ARG A 217 -0.44 -21.57 15.72
N TYR A 218 -0.67 -21.89 14.45
CA TYR A 218 -0.64 -20.94 13.34
C TYR A 218 -1.66 -19.80 13.52
N LEU A 219 -2.94 -20.14 13.75
CA LEU A 219 -4.00 -19.13 13.96
C LEU A 219 -3.74 -18.28 15.20
N ARG A 220 -3.28 -18.90 16.28
CA ARG A 220 -2.89 -18.16 17.48
C ARG A 220 -1.68 -17.26 17.17
N GLY A 221 -0.73 -17.73 16.36
CA GLY A 221 0.43 -16.97 15.91
C GLY A 221 0.08 -15.74 15.09
N VAL A 222 -1.10 -15.67 14.48
CA VAL A 222 -1.63 -14.49 13.78
C VAL A 222 -2.17 -13.45 14.76
N VAL A 223 -2.81 -13.87 15.85
CA VAL A 223 -3.55 -12.96 16.75
C VAL A 223 -2.75 -12.58 18.00
N ASP A 224 -1.94 -13.50 18.50
CA ASP A 224 -1.25 -13.43 19.79
C ASP A 224 0.22 -13.06 19.59
N GLY A 225 0.61 -11.88 20.09
CA GLY A 225 2.00 -11.41 20.09
C GLY A 225 2.93 -12.29 20.92
N SER A 226 2.43 -12.95 21.97
CA SER A 226 3.27 -13.65 22.95
C SER A 226 3.94 -14.92 22.39
N LEU A 227 3.37 -15.53 21.36
CA LEU A 227 3.80 -16.84 20.84
C LEU A 227 5.20 -16.86 20.24
N LEU A 228 5.72 -15.71 19.81
CA LEU A 228 7.09 -15.61 19.32
C LEU A 228 8.11 -15.76 20.45
N GLY A 229 7.73 -15.44 21.69
CA GLY A 229 8.61 -15.52 22.85
C GLY A 229 9.84 -14.61 22.77
N THR A 230 9.90 -13.70 21.79
CA THR A 230 10.97 -12.73 21.55
C THR A 230 10.38 -11.33 21.35
N LEU A 231 11.12 -10.33 21.81
CA LEU A 231 10.78 -8.91 21.65
C LEU A 231 11.30 -8.38 20.33
N ASP A 232 10.76 -8.89 19.23
CA ASP A 232 11.10 -8.42 17.89
C ASP A 232 10.12 -7.33 17.43
N LEU A 233 10.62 -6.32 16.71
CA LEU A 233 9.78 -5.34 16.04
C LEU A 233 9.21 -5.93 14.74
N ALA A 234 9.89 -6.92 14.15
CA ALA A 234 9.40 -7.66 13.01
C ALA A 234 8.11 -8.45 13.33
N ALA A 235 7.08 -8.29 12.49
CA ALA A 235 5.90 -9.11 12.57
C ALA A 235 6.20 -10.52 12.01
N PRO A 236 5.63 -11.58 12.59
CA PRO A 236 5.87 -12.93 12.10
C PRO A 236 5.34 -13.12 10.68
N GLY A 237 5.93 -14.09 9.98
CA GLY A 237 5.48 -14.52 8.64
C GLY A 237 3.99 -14.86 8.59
N ASP A 238 3.46 -15.51 9.63
CA ASP A 238 2.04 -15.91 9.68
C ASP A 238 1.11 -14.68 9.68
N PHE A 239 1.46 -13.65 10.46
CA PHE A 239 0.70 -12.41 10.52
C PHE A 239 0.75 -11.64 9.22
N THR A 240 1.94 -11.48 8.65
CA THR A 240 2.12 -10.75 7.38
C THR A 240 1.42 -11.49 6.22
N THR A 241 1.43 -12.82 6.22
CA THR A 241 0.70 -13.65 5.24
C THR A 241 -0.81 -13.44 5.35
N VAL A 242 -1.41 -13.64 6.52
CA VAL A 242 -2.86 -13.45 6.69
C VAL A 242 -3.27 -12.00 6.47
N GLY A 243 -2.48 -11.05 6.98
CA GLY A 243 -2.69 -9.61 6.76
C GLY A 243 -2.69 -9.25 5.28
N SER A 244 -1.74 -9.75 4.50
CA SER A 244 -1.67 -9.52 3.06
C SER A 244 -2.91 -10.07 2.33
N VAL A 245 -3.37 -11.27 2.70
CA VAL A 245 -4.58 -11.89 2.13
C VAL A 245 -5.80 -11.03 2.39
N LEU A 246 -5.96 -10.54 3.62
CA LEU A 246 -7.07 -9.68 4.01
C LEU A 246 -7.02 -8.34 3.27
N VAL A 247 -5.84 -7.72 3.16
CA VAL A 247 -5.69 -6.45 2.44
C VAL A 247 -5.97 -6.64 0.94
N LEU A 248 -5.44 -7.69 0.31
CA LEU A 248 -5.74 -8.03 -1.10
C LEU A 248 -7.24 -8.23 -1.31
N LEU A 249 -7.91 -8.96 -0.42
CA LEU A 249 -9.34 -9.24 -0.51
C LEU A 249 -10.16 -7.95 -0.36
N VAL A 250 -9.91 -7.16 0.69
CA VAL A 250 -10.65 -5.94 0.98
C VAL A 250 -10.45 -4.90 -0.13
N LEU A 251 -9.20 -4.62 -0.51
CA LEU A 251 -8.90 -3.68 -1.59
C LEU A 251 -9.41 -4.20 -2.94
N GLY A 252 -9.28 -5.51 -3.19
CA GLY A 252 -9.79 -6.17 -4.38
C GLY A 252 -11.31 -6.00 -4.54
N VAL A 253 -12.08 -6.28 -3.48
CA VAL A 253 -13.54 -6.08 -3.46
C VAL A 253 -13.91 -4.60 -3.61
N LEU A 254 -13.24 -3.70 -2.89
CA LEU A 254 -13.54 -2.26 -2.98
C LEU A 254 -13.25 -1.70 -4.38
N ALA A 255 -12.14 -2.13 -5.00
CA ALA A 255 -11.75 -1.74 -6.34
C ALA A 255 -12.66 -2.35 -7.42
N PHE A 256 -13.07 -3.62 -7.25
CA PHE A 256 -14.02 -4.30 -8.12
C PHE A 256 -15.41 -3.62 -8.10
N ARG A 257 -15.85 -3.15 -6.94
CA ARG A 257 -17.08 -2.35 -6.81
C ARG A 257 -16.95 -0.93 -7.40
N GLY A 258 -15.78 -0.57 -7.92
CA GLY A 258 -15.55 0.71 -8.59
C GLY A 258 -15.45 1.90 -7.64
N ARG A 259 -15.07 1.69 -6.38
CA ARG A 259 -14.82 2.81 -5.46
C ARG A 259 -13.54 3.55 -5.89
N ARG A 260 -13.68 4.83 -6.22
CA ARG A 260 -12.59 5.67 -6.73
C ARG A 260 -11.55 6.04 -5.66
N ASP A 261 -11.96 6.01 -4.39
CA ASP A 261 -11.14 6.48 -3.27
C ASP A 261 -9.98 5.52 -2.94
N VAL A 262 -9.97 4.30 -3.49
CA VAL A 262 -9.05 3.22 -3.09
C VAL A 262 -7.71 3.29 -3.81
N ARG A 263 -7.52 4.21 -4.78
CA ARG A 263 -6.34 4.27 -5.66
C ARG A 263 -5.01 4.34 -4.90
N GLY A 264 -4.95 5.15 -3.84
CA GLY A 264 -3.74 5.29 -3.03
C GLY A 264 -3.39 4.02 -2.27
N ALA A 265 -4.39 3.39 -1.66
CA ALA A 265 -4.23 2.11 -0.98
C ALA A 265 -3.77 1.00 -1.96
N LEU A 266 -4.38 0.92 -3.14
CA LEU A 266 -3.97 -0.04 -4.19
C LEU A 266 -2.52 0.19 -4.62
N MET A 267 -2.13 1.42 -4.89
CA MET A 267 -0.78 1.76 -5.34
C MET A 267 0.27 1.43 -4.25
N MET A 268 0.01 1.84 -3.02
CA MET A 268 0.91 1.58 -1.88
C MET A 268 1.08 0.08 -1.64
N PHE A 269 -0.03 -0.65 -1.56
CA PHE A 269 0.02 -2.08 -1.29
C PHE A 269 0.62 -2.87 -2.45
N ALA A 270 0.30 -2.52 -3.70
CA ALA A 270 0.92 -3.15 -4.87
C ALA A 270 2.43 -2.91 -4.92
N ALA A 271 2.91 -1.70 -4.57
CA ALA A 271 4.34 -1.41 -4.53
C ALA A 271 5.06 -2.23 -3.44
N LEU A 272 4.44 -2.38 -2.27
CA LEU A 272 4.96 -3.20 -1.18
C LEU A 272 5.01 -4.69 -1.55
N GLU A 273 3.92 -5.22 -2.10
CA GLU A 273 3.87 -6.61 -2.59
C GLU A 273 4.85 -6.86 -3.75
N LEU A 274 5.02 -5.87 -4.64
CA LEU A 274 6.01 -5.95 -5.71
C LEU A 274 7.43 -6.07 -5.15
N TYR A 275 7.79 -5.24 -4.16
CA TYR A 275 9.08 -5.33 -3.48
C TYR A 275 9.31 -6.72 -2.86
N MET A 276 8.30 -7.25 -2.16
CA MET A 276 8.38 -8.58 -1.56
C MET A 276 8.52 -9.69 -2.59
N THR A 277 7.81 -9.56 -3.70
CA THR A 277 7.88 -10.53 -4.80
C THR A 277 9.27 -10.50 -5.45
N VAL A 278 9.84 -9.31 -5.69
CA VAL A 278 11.21 -9.17 -6.22
C VAL A 278 12.23 -9.79 -5.27
N ARG A 279 12.12 -9.53 -3.95
CA ARG A 279 12.99 -10.14 -2.94
C ARG A 279 12.89 -11.67 -2.95
N THR A 280 11.68 -12.20 -3.12
CA THR A 280 11.46 -13.65 -3.26
C THR A 280 12.13 -14.17 -4.53
N VAL A 281 11.96 -13.49 -5.67
CA VAL A 281 12.60 -13.90 -6.94
C VAL A 281 14.11 -13.91 -6.83
N VAL A 282 14.71 -12.89 -6.22
CA VAL A 282 16.16 -12.85 -5.97
C VAL A 282 16.59 -14.03 -5.10
N MET A 283 15.86 -14.35 -4.04
CA MET A 283 16.12 -15.54 -3.23
C MET A 283 16.10 -16.83 -4.04
N LEU A 284 15.08 -17.01 -4.89
CA LEU A 284 14.94 -18.21 -5.73
C LEU A 284 16.09 -18.31 -6.76
N THR A 285 16.57 -17.18 -7.27
CA THR A 285 17.72 -17.12 -8.18
C THR A 285 19.02 -17.48 -7.45
N VAL A 286 19.25 -16.89 -6.28
CA VAL A 286 20.48 -17.13 -5.48
C VAL A 286 20.56 -18.57 -4.98
N THR A 287 19.42 -19.20 -4.70
CA THR A 287 19.36 -20.59 -4.19
C THR A 287 19.33 -21.66 -5.28
N ASP A 288 19.47 -21.29 -6.56
CA ASP A 288 19.30 -22.17 -7.73
C ASP A 288 17.94 -22.91 -7.77
N PHE A 289 16.95 -22.38 -7.05
CA PHE A 289 15.65 -23.03 -6.89
C PHE A 289 14.87 -23.07 -8.21
N PHE A 290 15.08 -22.10 -9.12
CA PHE A 290 14.45 -22.09 -10.45
C PHE A 290 14.73 -23.37 -11.24
N ASN A 291 15.95 -23.91 -11.18
CA ASN A 291 16.31 -25.12 -11.92
C ASN A 291 15.66 -26.38 -11.34
N ARG A 292 15.53 -26.46 -10.00
CA ARG A 292 14.90 -27.59 -9.31
C ARG A 292 13.37 -27.54 -9.31
N SER A 293 12.79 -26.34 -9.44
CA SER A 293 11.33 -26.13 -9.37
C SER A 293 10.55 -26.80 -10.48
N PHE A 294 11.15 -26.96 -11.67
CA PHE A 294 10.46 -27.61 -12.79
C PHE A 294 10.37 -29.14 -12.63
N GLU A 295 11.08 -29.71 -11.67
CA GLU A 295 11.06 -31.15 -11.40
C GLU A 295 9.80 -31.59 -10.64
N THR A 296 9.09 -30.66 -10.00
CA THR A 296 7.87 -30.95 -9.21
C THR A 296 6.69 -30.07 -9.63
N PRO A 297 5.45 -30.60 -9.59
CA PRO A 297 4.26 -29.80 -9.91
C PRO A 297 4.07 -28.64 -8.92
N GLU A 298 4.48 -28.81 -7.67
CA GLU A 298 4.43 -27.78 -6.64
C GLU A 298 5.40 -26.63 -6.92
N GLY A 299 6.64 -26.94 -7.33
CA GLY A 299 7.62 -25.95 -7.74
C GLY A 299 7.16 -25.15 -8.97
N ALA A 300 6.60 -25.83 -9.97
CA ALA A 300 6.02 -25.18 -11.15
C ALA A 300 4.84 -24.24 -10.79
N LEU A 301 3.95 -24.66 -9.89
CA LEU A 301 2.85 -23.83 -9.39
C LEU A 301 3.39 -22.60 -8.64
N SER A 302 4.41 -22.78 -7.80
CA SER A 302 5.03 -21.71 -7.01
C SER A 302 5.64 -20.65 -7.94
N LEU A 303 6.37 -21.08 -8.98
CA LEU A 303 6.91 -20.19 -10.01
C LEU A 303 5.81 -19.45 -10.77
N ALA A 304 4.74 -20.15 -11.17
CA ALA A 304 3.61 -19.55 -11.87
C ALA A 304 2.91 -18.47 -11.01
N THR A 305 2.71 -18.74 -9.71
CA THR A 305 2.12 -17.76 -8.79
C THR A 305 3.02 -16.56 -8.54
N THR A 306 4.35 -16.77 -8.49
CA THR A 306 5.33 -15.69 -8.35
C THR A 306 5.37 -14.80 -9.60
N ALA A 307 5.38 -15.41 -10.79
CA ALA A 307 5.31 -14.70 -12.07
C ALA A 307 4.01 -13.92 -12.20
N TYR A 308 2.88 -14.52 -11.80
CA TYR A 308 1.60 -13.84 -11.73
C TYR A 308 1.64 -12.64 -10.79
N ALA A 309 2.21 -12.80 -9.58
CA ALA A 309 2.35 -11.73 -8.60
C ALA A 309 3.13 -10.54 -9.17
N LEU A 310 4.28 -10.78 -9.82
CA LEU A 310 5.05 -9.74 -10.50
C LEU A 310 4.21 -8.99 -11.55
N ALA A 311 3.57 -9.74 -12.45
CA ALA A 311 2.78 -9.16 -13.53
C ALA A 311 1.55 -8.38 -13.01
N ALA A 312 0.86 -8.92 -12.00
CA ALA A 312 -0.31 -8.32 -11.40
C ALA A 312 0.03 -7.03 -10.64
N MET A 313 1.07 -7.04 -9.79
CA MET A 313 1.45 -5.87 -8.99
C MET A 313 2.02 -4.75 -9.86
N THR A 314 2.87 -5.08 -10.84
CA THR A 314 3.36 -4.09 -11.82
C THR A 314 2.21 -3.48 -12.61
N SER A 315 1.25 -4.29 -13.09
CA SER A 315 0.06 -3.80 -13.79
C SER A 315 -0.76 -2.86 -12.91
N VAL A 316 -0.96 -3.18 -11.63
CA VAL A 316 -1.69 -2.30 -10.70
C VAL A 316 -0.94 -0.99 -10.50
N VAL A 317 0.38 -1.02 -10.31
CA VAL A 317 1.19 0.21 -10.18
C VAL A 317 1.08 1.06 -11.44
N VAL A 318 1.19 0.48 -12.64
CA VAL A 318 1.07 1.23 -13.92
C VAL A 318 -0.33 1.80 -14.11
N LEU A 319 -1.38 1.00 -13.89
CA LEU A 319 -2.77 1.42 -14.03
C LEU A 319 -3.16 2.50 -13.01
N THR A 320 -2.56 2.47 -11.82
CA THR A 320 -2.79 3.47 -10.77
C THR A 320 -1.87 4.68 -10.86
N THR A 321 -0.80 4.66 -11.66
CA THR A 321 0.08 5.82 -11.87
C THR A 321 -0.29 6.61 -13.12
N THR A 322 -0.72 5.92 -14.18
CA THR A 322 -1.14 6.57 -15.42
C THR A 322 -2.30 7.54 -15.13
N ARG A 323 -2.01 8.84 -15.27
CA ARG A 323 -3.06 9.84 -15.52
C ARG A 323 -3.60 9.50 -16.90
N GLY A 324 -4.92 9.61 -17.10
CA GLY A 324 -5.53 9.36 -18.40
C GLY A 324 -4.92 10.29 -19.43
N SER A 325 -3.83 9.85 -20.07
CA SER A 325 -3.32 10.42 -21.29
C SER A 325 -4.36 10.05 -22.33
N THR A 326 -5.33 10.95 -22.51
CA THR A 326 -6.21 10.93 -23.67
C THR A 326 -5.33 10.76 -24.91
N PRO A 327 -5.50 9.70 -25.72
CA PRO A 327 -4.92 9.69 -27.04
C PRO A 327 -5.54 10.86 -27.81
N TYR A 328 -4.73 11.85 -28.18
CA TYR A 328 -4.99 12.91 -29.16
C TYR A 328 -6.46 13.33 -29.41
N PRO A 329 -6.93 14.48 -28.88
CA PRO A 329 -8.09 15.15 -29.43
C PRO A 329 -7.63 15.97 -30.65
N GLY A 330 -7.51 15.33 -31.82
CA GLY A 330 -6.93 16.06 -32.96
C GLY A 330 -6.89 15.31 -34.26
N LEU A 331 -8.01 14.75 -34.70
CA LEU A 331 -8.32 14.54 -36.12
C LEU A 331 -9.85 14.34 -36.24
N ARG A 332 -10.60 15.35 -35.77
CA ARG A 332 -11.97 15.57 -36.26
C ARG A 332 -11.83 16.06 -37.69
N THR A 333 -11.94 15.16 -38.66
CA THR A 333 -12.17 15.48 -40.07
C THR A 333 -13.60 15.98 -40.29
N GLU A 334 -14.08 16.88 -39.42
CA GLU A 334 -15.31 17.65 -39.65
C GLU A 334 -15.09 18.75 -40.72
N GLY A 335 -13.84 18.99 -41.16
CA GLY A 335 -13.50 19.96 -42.20
C GLY A 335 -13.69 19.49 -43.66
N VAL A 336 -13.98 18.21 -43.94
CA VAL A 336 -14.05 17.70 -45.33
C VAL A 336 -15.47 17.73 -45.93
N ARG A 337 -16.52 17.87 -45.11
CA ARG A 337 -17.91 17.90 -45.62
C ARG A 337 -18.48 19.28 -45.91
N ALA A 338 -17.85 20.36 -45.45
CA ALA A 338 -18.34 21.72 -45.71
C ALA A 338 -17.90 22.30 -47.08
N ALA A 339 -16.95 21.67 -47.77
CA ALA A 339 -16.41 22.18 -49.05
C ALA A 339 -17.13 21.65 -50.31
N ALA A 340 -18.10 20.73 -50.19
CA ALA A 340 -18.75 20.10 -51.35
C ALA A 340 -20.15 20.64 -51.69
N VAL A 341 -20.69 21.63 -50.96
CA VAL A 341 -22.06 22.16 -51.17
C VAL A 341 -22.06 23.58 -51.79
N GLY A 342 -20.89 24.11 -52.16
CA GLY A 342 -20.75 25.49 -52.68
C GLY A 342 -20.42 25.61 -54.18
N ARG A 343 -20.79 24.65 -55.03
CA ARG A 343 -20.56 24.77 -56.48
C ARG A 343 -21.77 24.30 -57.30
N GLY A 344 -22.86 25.03 -57.14
CA GLY A 344 -24.05 24.92 -57.97
C GLY A 344 -24.91 26.16 -57.84
N GLY A 345 -24.81 27.08 -58.81
CA GLY A 345 -25.79 28.14 -59.02
C GLY A 345 -25.19 29.53 -59.18
N GLY A 346 -25.21 30.05 -60.41
CA GLY A 346 -25.16 31.49 -60.65
C GLY A 346 -24.66 31.94 -62.01
N LEU A 347 -25.58 31.94 -63.00
CA LEU A 347 -25.65 32.74 -64.23
C LEU A 347 -24.70 32.41 -65.39
#